data_AF-A0A979GC85-F1
#
_entry.id   AF-A0A979GC85-F1
#
_cell.length_a   1.000
_cell.length_b   1.000
_cell.length_c   1.000
_cell.angle_alpha   90.00
_cell.angle_beta   90.00
_cell.angle_gamma   90.00
#
_symmetry.space_group_name_H-M   'P 1'
#
loop_
_entity.id
_entity.type
_entity.pdbx_description
1 polymer ?
#
loop_
_entity_poly.entity_id
_entity_poly.type
_entity_poly.pdbx_seq_one_letter_code
_entity_poly.pdbx_strand_id
1 'polypeptide(L)'
;MEKRYPLPPFTLETAKEKVQLAEDAWNSQDPERVSLAYSVDTEWRNRSTFLNGREAAKAFLADKWKKELDYKLKKELWAFTDNRIAVRFEYEYHDKNGQWFRAYGNENWEFDENGLMQRRFASINDLPIEESERRL
;
A
#
# COMPACT_ATOMS: atom_id res chain seq x y z
N MET A 1 7.11 7.64 -21.65
CA MET A 1 6.90 7.31 -20.23
C MET A 1 5.57 6.60 -20.10
N GLU A 2 5.54 5.49 -19.37
CA GLU A 2 4.31 4.72 -19.13
C GLU A 2 3.37 5.53 -18.23
N LYS A 3 2.10 5.66 -18.62
CA LYS A 3 1.08 6.38 -17.85
C LYS A 3 0.22 5.37 -17.10
N ARG A 4 -0.03 5.63 -15.82
CA ARG A 4 -0.85 4.78 -14.96
C ARG A 4 -2.06 5.55 -14.43
N TYR A 5 -3.16 5.46 -15.18
CA TYR A 5 -4.42 6.08 -14.79
C TYR A 5 -4.97 5.50 -13.48
N PRO A 6 -5.78 6.26 -12.71
CA PRO A 6 -6.08 7.69 -12.89
C PRO A 6 -4.87 8.62 -12.67
N LEU A 7 -4.86 9.78 -13.36
CA LEU A 7 -3.81 10.81 -13.27
C LEU A 7 -4.25 11.97 -12.37
N PRO A 8 -3.31 12.66 -11.68
CA PRO A 8 -3.62 13.88 -10.94
C PRO A 8 -3.86 15.10 -11.87
N PRO A 9 -4.54 16.16 -11.41
CA PRO A 9 -5.19 16.29 -10.10
C PRO A 9 -6.42 15.39 -9.97
N PHE A 10 -6.62 14.83 -8.78
CA PHE A 10 -7.70 13.86 -8.56
C PHE A 10 -9.05 14.54 -8.28
N THR A 11 -10.11 13.87 -8.70
CA THR A 11 -11.49 14.05 -8.23
C THR A 11 -11.80 13.00 -7.17
N LEU A 12 -12.95 13.12 -6.48
CA LEU A 12 -13.38 12.11 -5.51
C LEU A 12 -13.51 10.71 -6.14
N GLU A 13 -14.07 10.64 -7.34
CA GLU A 13 -14.26 9.39 -8.09
C GLU A 13 -12.91 8.75 -8.46
N THR A 14 -12.03 9.52 -9.08
CA THR A 14 -10.71 9.03 -9.51
C THR A 14 -9.78 8.75 -8.34
N ALA A 15 -9.90 9.46 -7.21
CA ALA A 15 -9.17 9.13 -5.98
C ALA A 15 -9.64 7.79 -5.39
N LYS A 16 -10.95 7.54 -5.34
CA LYS A 16 -11.49 6.24 -4.90
C LYS A 16 -11.04 5.10 -5.80
N GLU A 17 -11.10 5.31 -7.12
CA GLU A 17 -10.59 4.35 -8.10
C GLU A 17 -9.09 4.08 -7.89
N LYS A 18 -8.28 5.13 -7.69
CA LYS A 18 -6.84 4.99 -7.41
C LYS A 18 -6.58 4.17 -6.15
N VAL A 19 -7.36 4.38 -5.09
CA VAL A 19 -7.29 3.60 -3.85
C VAL A 19 -7.67 2.13 -4.07
N GLN A 20 -8.74 1.85 -4.81
CA GLN A 20 -9.17 0.48 -5.10
C GLN A 20 -8.14 -0.26 -5.98
N LEU A 21 -7.61 0.37 -7.03
CA LEU A 21 -6.55 -0.22 -7.85
C LEU A 21 -5.28 -0.54 -7.05
N ALA A 22 -4.96 0.29 -6.05
CA ALA A 22 -3.87 0.02 -5.13
C ALA A 22 -4.21 -1.13 -4.17
N GLU A 23 -5.44 -1.21 -3.65
CA GLU A 23 -5.91 -2.37 -2.86
C GLU A 23 -5.76 -3.68 -3.66
N ASP A 24 -6.27 -3.71 -4.89
CA ASP A 24 -6.24 -4.89 -5.77
C ASP A 24 -4.81 -5.32 -6.09
N ALA A 25 -3.92 -4.36 -6.36
CA ALA A 25 -2.52 -4.65 -6.61
C ALA A 25 -1.85 -5.27 -5.37
N TRP A 26 -2.04 -4.69 -4.19
CA TRP A 26 -1.44 -5.21 -2.96
C TRP A 26 -2.01 -6.57 -2.54
N ASN A 27 -3.30 -6.83 -2.79
CA ASN A 27 -3.93 -8.14 -2.56
C ASN A 27 -3.45 -9.23 -3.53
N SER A 28 -2.80 -8.88 -4.65
CA SER A 28 -2.14 -9.88 -5.49
C SER A 28 -0.90 -10.51 -4.86
N GLN A 29 -0.34 -9.86 -3.82
CA GLN A 29 0.90 -10.25 -3.15
C GLN A 29 2.09 -10.46 -4.12
N ASP A 30 2.06 -9.79 -5.27
CA ASP A 30 3.10 -9.84 -6.30
C ASP A 30 3.99 -8.58 -6.22
N PRO A 31 5.26 -8.71 -5.77
CA PRO A 31 6.17 -7.58 -5.65
C PRO A 31 6.44 -6.85 -6.97
N GLU A 32 6.51 -7.57 -8.09
CA GLU A 32 6.74 -6.97 -9.41
C GLU A 32 5.54 -6.10 -9.77
N ARG A 33 4.36 -6.70 -9.80
CA ARG A 33 3.11 -6.02 -10.17
C ARG A 33 2.85 -4.77 -9.34
N VAL A 34 3.12 -4.84 -8.03
CA VAL A 34 2.91 -3.73 -7.09
C VAL A 34 3.96 -2.65 -7.31
N SER A 35 5.23 -3.02 -7.50
CA SER A 35 6.33 -2.05 -7.69
C SER A 35 6.15 -1.16 -8.94
N LEU A 36 5.47 -1.66 -9.98
CA LEU A 36 5.17 -0.91 -11.21
C LEU A 36 4.22 0.29 -10.99
N ALA A 37 3.57 0.42 -9.83
CA ALA A 37 2.76 1.59 -9.48
C ALA A 37 3.58 2.79 -8.97
N TYR A 38 4.88 2.61 -8.74
CA TYR A 38 5.76 3.61 -8.14
C TYR A 38 6.75 4.15 -9.16
N SER A 39 7.19 5.41 -9.01
CA SER A 39 8.25 5.96 -9.87
C SER A 39 9.57 5.19 -9.67
N VAL A 40 10.48 5.27 -10.64
CA VAL A 40 11.77 4.56 -10.58
C VAL A 40 12.59 5.02 -9.36
N ASP A 41 12.45 6.29 -8.99
CA ASP A 41 13.11 7.00 -7.90
C ASP A 41 12.22 7.17 -6.65
N THR A 42 11.14 6.39 -6.51
CA THR A 42 10.15 6.53 -5.42
C THR A 42 10.80 6.58 -4.01
N GLU A 43 10.31 7.47 -3.16
CA GLU A 43 10.77 7.63 -1.77
C GLU A 43 9.72 7.07 -0.80
N TRP A 44 10.12 6.12 0.05
CA TRP A 44 9.21 5.52 1.02
C TRP A 44 9.72 5.68 2.44
N ARG A 45 8.76 5.88 3.36
CA ARG A 45 8.87 5.47 4.75
C ARG A 45 7.76 4.50 5.07
N ASN A 46 8.10 3.26 5.41
CA ASN A 46 7.15 2.27 5.88
C ASN A 46 7.49 1.88 7.32
N ARG A 47 6.67 2.33 8.29
CA ARG A 47 6.98 2.28 9.72
C ARG A 47 8.28 3.06 10.01
N SER A 48 9.32 2.37 10.45
CA SER A 48 10.68 2.88 10.70
C SER A 48 11.67 2.57 9.58
N THR A 49 11.24 1.93 8.49
CA THR A 49 12.10 1.57 7.35
C THR A 49 11.99 2.63 6.25
N PHE A 50 13.13 3.05 5.72
CA PHE A 50 13.23 4.00 4.61
C PHE A 50 13.74 3.29 3.36
N LEU A 51 13.12 3.55 2.21
CA LEU A 51 13.47 2.92 0.93
C LEU A 51 13.58 4.01 -0.14
N ASN A 52 14.60 3.89 -0.98
CA ASN A 52 14.84 4.82 -2.09
C ASN A 52 14.91 4.02 -3.38
N GLY A 53 13.99 4.29 -4.29
CA GLY A 53 13.87 3.66 -5.61
C GLY A 53 12.97 2.42 -5.65
N ARG A 54 12.44 2.16 -6.85
CA ARG A 54 11.49 1.06 -7.12
C ARG A 54 12.04 -0.31 -6.75
N GLU A 55 13.32 -0.57 -7.02
CA GLU A 55 13.96 -1.85 -6.69
C GLU A 55 14.02 -2.09 -5.18
N ALA A 56 14.29 -1.05 -4.38
CA ALA A 56 14.27 -1.16 -2.92
C ALA A 56 12.85 -1.43 -2.39
N ALA A 57 11.84 -0.77 -2.97
CA ALA A 57 10.44 -1.03 -2.68
C ALA A 57 10.04 -2.48 -3.03
N LYS A 58 10.42 -2.97 -4.21
CA LYS A 58 10.16 -4.35 -4.65
C LYS A 58 10.78 -5.39 -3.72
N ALA A 59 12.05 -5.20 -3.34
CA ALA A 59 12.72 -6.09 -2.38
C ALA A 59 12.02 -6.11 -1.02
N PHE A 60 11.61 -4.94 -0.51
CA PHE A 60 10.82 -4.82 0.70
C PHE A 60 9.50 -5.60 0.63
N LEU A 61 8.77 -5.48 -0.48
CA LEU A 61 7.51 -6.20 -0.70
C LEU A 61 7.70 -7.72 -0.75
N ALA A 62 8.75 -8.19 -1.41
CA ALA A 62 9.09 -9.61 -1.45
C ALA A 62 9.36 -10.18 -0.05
N ASP A 63 10.04 -9.42 0.82
CA ASP A 63 10.29 -9.85 2.20
C ASP A 63 9.06 -9.69 3.11
N LYS A 64 8.19 -8.73 2.84
CA LYS A 64 6.92 -8.54 3.56
C LYS A 64 6.06 -9.80 3.47
N TRP A 65 5.79 -10.29 2.26
CA TRP A 65 4.90 -11.44 2.06
C TRP A 65 5.53 -12.80 2.33
N LYS A 66 6.83 -12.87 2.63
CA LYS A 66 7.42 -14.05 3.29
C LYS A 66 7.06 -14.13 4.78
N LYS A 67 6.75 -12.99 5.40
CA LYS A 67 6.50 -12.88 6.86
C LYS A 67 5.03 -12.76 7.18
N GLU A 68 4.28 -12.03 6.35
CA GLU A 68 2.86 -11.77 6.50
C GLU A 68 2.06 -12.71 5.60
N LEU A 69 1.71 -13.87 6.14
CA LEU A 69 1.04 -14.96 5.41
C LEU A 69 -0.49 -14.76 5.39
N ASP A 70 -1.15 -15.31 4.37
CA ASP A 70 -2.60 -15.14 4.11
C ASP A 70 -3.07 -13.68 4.20
N TYR A 71 -2.21 -12.79 3.69
CA TYR A 71 -2.40 -11.35 3.70
C TYR A 71 -3.69 -10.95 2.97
N LYS A 72 -4.56 -10.22 3.66
CA LYS A 72 -5.77 -9.66 3.06
C LYS A 72 -5.97 -8.22 3.51
N LEU A 73 -6.09 -7.31 2.56
CA LEU A 73 -6.06 -5.87 2.77
C LEU A 73 -7.36 -5.21 2.32
N LYS A 74 -7.82 -4.25 3.12
CA LYS A 74 -8.84 -3.27 2.77
C LYS A 74 -8.29 -1.86 2.90
N LYS A 75 -8.43 -1.05 1.85
CA LYS A 75 -8.11 0.38 1.83
C LYS A 75 -9.38 1.21 1.71
N GLU A 76 -9.35 2.39 2.28
CA GLU A 76 -10.43 3.38 2.23
C GLU A 76 -9.84 4.77 2.04
N LEU A 77 -10.40 5.53 1.10
CA LEU A 77 -10.05 6.94 0.90
C LEU A 77 -10.40 7.74 2.17
N TRP A 78 -9.43 8.49 2.69
CA TRP A 78 -9.66 9.42 3.80
C TRP A 78 -9.85 10.86 3.31
N ALA A 79 -8.92 11.34 2.49
CA ALA A 79 -8.95 12.67 1.88
C ALA A 79 -8.06 12.69 0.63
N PHE A 80 -8.23 13.71 -0.21
CA PHE A 80 -7.34 13.96 -1.35
C PHE A 80 -7.22 15.46 -1.59
N THR A 81 -6.11 15.88 -2.20
CA THR A 81 -5.87 17.27 -2.62
C THR A 81 -4.86 17.23 -3.76
N ASP A 82 -5.20 17.80 -4.91
CA ASP A 82 -4.35 17.84 -6.11
C ASP A 82 -3.79 16.45 -6.48
N ASN A 83 -2.47 16.26 -6.35
CA ASN A 83 -1.76 15.01 -6.63
C ASN A 83 -1.50 14.14 -5.40
N ARG A 84 -2.19 14.40 -4.28
CA ARG A 84 -2.02 13.68 -3.02
C ARG A 84 -3.30 12.97 -2.59
N ILE A 85 -3.11 11.78 -2.02
CA ILE A 85 -4.20 10.96 -1.46
C ILE A 85 -3.79 10.51 -0.05
N ALA A 86 -4.69 10.71 0.92
CA ALA A 86 -4.60 10.13 2.25
C ALA A 86 -5.54 8.93 2.35
N VAL A 87 -5.02 7.82 2.87
CA VAL A 87 -5.70 6.52 2.87
C VAL A 87 -5.63 5.90 4.26
N ARG A 88 -6.78 5.40 4.72
CA ARG A 88 -6.87 4.48 5.86
C ARG A 88 -6.88 3.06 5.33
N PHE A 89 -6.28 2.14 6.04
CA PHE A 89 -6.34 0.74 5.67
C PHE A 89 -6.23 -0.18 6.87
N GLU A 90 -6.73 -1.39 6.70
CA GLU A 90 -6.47 -2.51 7.58
C GLU A 90 -6.11 -3.74 6.76
N TYR A 91 -5.22 -4.57 7.31
CA TYR A 91 -4.96 -5.87 6.73
C TYR A 91 -4.84 -6.93 7.81
N GLU A 92 -5.25 -8.14 7.48
CA GLU A 92 -5.11 -9.33 8.32
C GLU A 92 -4.04 -10.24 7.73
N TYR A 93 -3.24 -10.85 8.59
CA TYR A 93 -2.23 -11.83 8.24
C TYR A 93 -1.92 -12.70 9.44
N HIS A 94 -1.25 -13.83 9.23
CA HIS A 94 -0.61 -14.57 10.32
C HIS A 94 0.90 -14.67 10.11
N ASP A 95 1.63 -14.82 11.20
CA ASP A 95 3.06 -15.11 11.15
C ASP A 95 3.32 -16.62 10.93
N LYS A 96 4.60 -16.99 10.80
CA LYS A 96 5.03 -18.40 10.65
C LYS A 96 4.69 -19.30 11.86
N ASN A 97 4.34 -18.72 13.01
CA ASN A 97 3.97 -19.46 14.21
C ASN A 97 2.44 -19.63 14.32
N GLY A 98 1.67 -19.05 13.38
CA GLY A 98 0.21 -19.10 13.36
C GLY A 98 -0.47 -18.00 14.19
N GLN A 99 0.28 -17.03 14.74
CA GLN A 99 -0.34 -15.88 15.41
C GLN A 99 -0.95 -14.95 14.36
N TRP A 100 -2.25 -14.71 14.47
CA TRP A 100 -2.96 -13.76 13.62
C TRP A 100 -2.80 -12.33 14.12
N PHE A 101 -2.78 -11.39 13.18
CA PHE A 101 -2.71 -9.96 13.45
C PHE A 101 -3.71 -9.23 12.55
N ARG A 102 -4.29 -8.16 13.11
CA ARG A 102 -4.89 -7.09 12.31
C ARG A 102 -4.02 -5.86 12.42
N ALA A 103 -3.44 -5.46 11.29
CA ALA A 103 -2.65 -4.26 11.19
C ALA A 103 -3.52 -3.08 10.75
N TYR A 104 -3.46 -1.99 11.50
CA TYR A 104 -4.15 -0.75 11.18
C TYR A 104 -3.15 0.27 10.66
N GLY A 105 -3.46 0.89 9.53
CA GLY A 105 -2.55 1.76 8.83
C GLY A 105 -3.17 3.07 8.37
N ASN A 106 -2.33 4.10 8.37
CA ASN A 106 -2.55 5.33 7.62
C ASN A 106 -1.39 5.48 6.63
N GLU A 107 -1.70 5.74 5.37
CA GLU A 107 -0.69 6.07 4.38
C GLU A 107 -1.05 7.31 3.57
N ASN A 108 -0.01 8.08 3.24
CA ASN A 108 -0.11 9.29 2.44
C ASN A 108 0.73 9.10 1.17
N TRP A 109 0.08 9.37 0.04
CA TRP A 109 0.62 9.16 -1.30
C TRP A 109 0.77 10.50 -2.01
N GLU A 110 1.87 10.66 -2.74
CA GLU A 110 2.08 11.75 -3.69
C GLU A 110 2.43 11.15 -5.05
N PHE A 111 1.77 11.63 -6.10
CA PHE A 111 1.89 11.10 -7.46
C PHE A 111 2.54 12.11 -8.41
N ASP A 112 3.28 11.60 -9.40
CA ASP A 112 3.77 12.37 -10.53
C ASP A 112 2.68 12.60 -11.60
N GLU A 113 3.01 13.37 -12.64
CA GLU A 113 2.09 13.65 -13.77
C GLU A 113 1.72 12.42 -14.61
N ASN A 114 2.49 11.33 -14.50
CA ASN A 114 2.23 10.06 -15.17
C ASN A 114 1.41 9.10 -14.29
N GLY A 115 1.00 9.53 -13.09
CA GLY A 115 0.17 8.76 -12.17
C GLY A 115 0.95 7.69 -11.40
N LEU A 116 2.27 7.74 -11.41
CA LEU A 116 3.14 6.89 -10.59
C LEU A 116 3.36 7.53 -9.23
N MET A 117 3.38 6.71 -8.18
CA MET A 117 3.58 7.21 -6.82
C MET A 117 5.06 7.52 -6.57
N GLN A 118 5.40 8.81 -6.43
CA GLN A 118 6.76 9.28 -6.17
C GLN A 118 7.10 9.28 -4.68
N ARG A 119 6.09 9.42 -3.79
CA ARG A 119 6.28 9.33 -2.34
C ARG A 119 5.21 8.51 -1.65
N ARG A 120 5.65 7.64 -0.73
CA ARG A 120 4.77 6.82 0.11
C ARG A 120 5.19 6.88 1.58
N PHE A 121 4.33 7.46 2.41
CA PHE A 121 4.55 7.50 3.85
C PHE A 121 3.47 6.68 4.55
N ALA A 122 3.85 5.54 5.14
CA ALA A 122 2.94 4.62 5.80
C ALA A 122 3.32 4.42 7.28
N SER A 123 2.35 4.62 8.16
CA SER A 123 2.42 4.32 9.59
C SER A 123 1.43 3.20 9.90
N ILE A 124 1.90 2.14 10.57
CA ILE A 124 1.15 0.89 10.74
C ILE A 124 1.41 0.36 12.14
N ASN A 125 0.35 -0.10 12.81
CA ASN A 125 0.39 -0.72 14.12
C ASN A 125 -0.31 -2.09 14.06
N ASP A 126 0.32 -3.12 14.62
CA ASP A 126 -0.22 -4.48 14.63
C ASP A 126 -0.93 -4.76 15.95
N LEU A 127 -2.15 -5.30 15.86
CA LEU A 127 -2.90 -5.83 16.99
C LEU A 127 -2.97 -7.36 16.85
N PRO A 128 -2.42 -8.14 17.80
CA PRO A 128 -2.67 -9.57 17.85
C PRO A 128 -4.17 -9.85 17.97
N ILE A 129 -4.67 -10.80 17.20
CA ILE A 129 -6.07 -11.25 17.24
C ILE A 129 -6.13 -12.78 17.25
N GLU A 130 -7.26 -13.32 17.69
CA GLU A 130 -7.59 -14.73 17.45
C GLU A 130 -8.06 -14.93 16.00
N GLU A 131 -7.93 -16.14 15.48
CA GLU A 131 -8.44 -16.49 14.15
C GLU A 131 -9.96 -16.27 14.04
N SER A 132 -10.69 -16.51 15.13
CA SER A 132 -12.14 -16.30 15.26
C SER A 132 -12.56 -14.83 15.09
N GLU A 133 -11.64 -13.89 15.31
CA GLU A 133 -11.91 -12.45 15.23
C GLU A 133 -11.71 -11.88 13.82
N ARG A 134 -11.21 -12.67 12.87
CA ARG A 134 -10.96 -12.26 11.48
C ARG A 134 -12.25 -11.76 10.81
N ARG A 135 -12.11 -10.74 9.96
CA ARG A 135 -13.26 -10.12 9.28
C ARG A 135 -13.02 -9.69 7.84
N LEU A 136 -11.79 -9.78 7.35
CA LEU A 136 -11.46 -9.37 5.99
C LEU A 136 -11.72 -10.46 4.97
#